data_AF-A0A4P8EL85-F1
#
_entry.id   AF-A0A4P8EL85-F1
#
_cell.length_a   1.000
_cell.length_b   1.000
_cell.length_c   1.000
_cell.angle_alpha   90.00
_cell.angle_beta   90.00
_cell.angle_gamma   90.00
#
_symmetry.space_group_name_H-M   'P 1'
#
loop_
_entity.id
_entity.type
_entity.pdbx_description
1 polymer ?
#
loop_
_entity_poly.entity_id
_entity_poly.type
_entity_poly.pdbx_seq_one_letter_code
_entity_poly.pdbx_strand_id
1 'polypeptide(L)'
;MRYLRYVFLAALAIVLLTVALANRGAVTLNALPADIAAFANLNFMLTVPLYMVIFASIIAGLMIGFVWEWFREHKHRATATARAREVKRLERELDSLRRANLEPKDEVLALLDRPAKAG
;
A
#
# COMPACT_ATOMS: atom_id res chain seq x y z
N MET A 1 12.04 -24.07 1.89
CA MET A 1 11.08 -23.01 1.51
C MET A 1 11.32 -22.38 0.13
N ARG A 2 12.55 -22.03 -0.27
CA ARG A 2 12.81 -21.45 -1.62
C ARG A 2 12.59 -22.45 -2.77
N TYR A 3 13.01 -23.71 -2.59
CA TYR A 3 12.82 -24.76 -3.61
C TYR A 3 11.36 -25.00 -3.98
N LEU A 4 10.45 -25.07 -2.99
CA LEU A 4 9.03 -25.27 -3.26
C LEU A 4 8.44 -24.12 -4.09
N ARG A 5 8.89 -22.88 -3.83
CA ARG A 5 8.51 -21.72 -4.65
C ARG A 5 9.03 -21.87 -6.08
N TYR A 6 10.30 -22.24 -6.27
CA TYR A 6 10.83 -22.42 -7.63
C TYR A 6 10.16 -23.56 -8.39
N VAL A 7 9.85 -24.68 -7.74
CA VAL A 7 9.10 -25.79 -8.33
C VAL A 7 7.69 -25.32 -8.73
N PHE A 8 7.01 -24.58 -7.86
CA PHE A 8 5.70 -24.01 -8.17
C PHE A 8 5.77 -23.03 -9.36
N LEU A 9 6.73 -22.11 -9.37
CA LEU A 9 6.92 -21.17 -10.48
C LEU A 9 7.28 -21.90 -11.79
N ALA A 10 8.12 -22.93 -11.74
CA ALA A 10 8.48 -23.71 -12.91
C ALA A 10 7.27 -24.48 -13.46
N ALA A 11 6.47 -25.12 -12.60
CA ALA A 11 5.24 -25.78 -12.99
C ALA A 11 4.24 -24.79 -13.62
N LEU A 12 4.07 -23.62 -12.99
CA LEU A 12 3.23 -22.55 -13.53
C LEU A 12 3.73 -22.07 -14.88
N ALA A 13 5.04 -21.86 -15.04
CA ALA A 13 5.64 -21.45 -16.30
C ALA A 13 5.42 -22.48 -17.41
N ILE A 14 5.56 -23.78 -17.11
CA ILE A 14 5.28 -24.86 -18.06
C ILE A 14 3.82 -24.80 -18.51
N VAL A 15 2.87 -24.73 -17.58
CA VAL A 15 1.43 -24.64 -17.90
C VAL A 15 1.13 -23.44 -18.79
N LEU A 16 1.65 -22.26 -18.42
CA LEU A 16 1.46 -21.04 -19.19
C LEU A 16 2.05 -21.15 -20.60
N LEU A 17 3.22 -21.76 -20.73
CA LEU A 17 3.89 -21.95 -22.02
C LEU A 17 3.14 -22.98 -22.89
N THR A 18 2.61 -24.05 -22.30
CA THR A 18 1.76 -25.01 -23.00
C THR A 18 0.49 -24.35 -23.52
N VAL A 19 -0.19 -23.56 -22.69
CA VAL A 19 -1.36 -22.77 -23.11
C VAL A 19 -0.98 -21.80 -24.23
N ALA A 20 0.18 -21.14 -24.13
CA ALA A 20 0.63 -20.20 -25.15
C ALA A 20 0.86 -20.87 -26.51
N LEU A 21 1.56 -22.01 -26.52
CA LEU A 21 1.83 -22.77 -27.74
C LEU A 21 0.55 -23.36 -28.34
N ALA A 22 -0.34 -23.89 -27.49
CA ALA A 22 -1.63 -24.42 -27.91
C ALA A 22 -2.54 -23.34 -28.52
N ASN A 23 -2.48 -22.12 -27.99
CA ASN A 23 -3.32 -20.98 -28.39
C ASN A 23 -2.52 -19.94 -29.18
N ARG A 24 -1.69 -20.41 -30.12
CA ARG A 24 -0.98 -19.55 -31.10
C ARG A 24 -1.88 -18.96 -32.19
N GLY A 25 -3.16 -19.31 -32.18
CA GLY A 25 -4.15 -18.81 -33.13
C GLY A 25 -4.24 -17.29 -33.09
N ALA A 26 -4.31 -16.68 -34.27
CA ALA A 26 -4.53 -15.25 -34.42
C ALA A 26 -5.98 -14.91 -34.07
N VAL A 27 -6.17 -13.94 -33.18
CA VAL A 27 -7.47 -13.39 -32.80
C VAL A 27 -7.47 -11.92 -33.15
N THR A 28 -8.55 -11.48 -33.78
CA THR A 28 -8.77 -10.08 -34.06
C THR A 28 -9.46 -9.42 -32.87
N LEU A 29 -8.82 -8.37 -32.34
CA LEU A 29 -9.41 -7.45 -31.39
C LEU A 29 -9.97 -6.25 -32.14
N ASN A 30 -11.27 -6.01 -31.96
CA ASN A 30 -11.94 -4.81 -32.45
C ASN A 30 -12.16 -3.87 -31.27
N ALA A 31 -11.60 -2.66 -31.31
CA ALA A 31 -11.77 -1.70 -30.23
C ALA A 31 -13.18 -1.12 -30.16
N LEU A 32 -13.89 -1.13 -31.29
CA LEU A 32 -15.22 -0.54 -31.45
C LEU A 32 -16.16 -1.56 -32.11
N PRO A 33 -17.45 -1.59 -31.73
CA PRO A 33 -18.49 -2.26 -32.50
C PRO A 33 -18.57 -1.68 -33.92
N ALA A 34 -18.89 -2.52 -34.90
CA ALA A 34 -18.90 -2.15 -36.32
C ALA A 34 -19.76 -0.91 -36.63
N ASP A 35 -20.93 -0.79 -36.00
CA ASP A 35 -21.85 0.34 -36.21
C ASP A 35 -21.26 1.66 -35.70
N ILE A 36 -20.53 1.62 -34.58
CA ILE A 36 -19.88 2.79 -33.98
C ILE A 36 -18.61 3.16 -34.76
N ALA A 37 -17.85 2.17 -35.19
CA ALA A 37 -16.64 2.36 -36.01
C ALA A 37 -16.97 3.04 -37.36
N ALA A 38 -18.07 2.63 -37.99
CA ALA A 38 -18.56 3.23 -39.22
C ALA A 38 -19.00 4.70 -39.01
N PHE A 39 -19.74 4.98 -37.93
CA PHE A 39 -20.18 6.34 -37.61
C PHE A 39 -19.00 7.28 -37.26
N ALA A 40 -18.03 6.79 -36.48
CA ALA A 40 -16.85 7.55 -36.09
C ALA A 40 -15.76 7.59 -37.18
N ASN A 41 -15.92 6.82 -38.27
CA ASN A 41 -14.91 6.56 -39.30
C ASN A 41 -13.56 6.10 -38.72
N LEU A 42 -13.60 5.37 -37.60
CA LEU A 42 -12.43 4.89 -36.86
C LEU A 42 -12.47 3.36 -36.79
N ASN A 43 -11.62 2.70 -37.58
CA ASN A 43 -11.52 1.24 -37.63
C ASN A 43 -10.24 0.75 -36.95
N PHE A 44 -10.24 0.74 -35.61
CA PHE A 44 -9.14 0.18 -34.83
C PHE A 44 -9.31 -1.32 -34.63
N MET A 45 -8.67 -2.09 -35.51
CA MET A 45 -8.63 -3.55 -35.51
C MET A 45 -7.18 -4.00 -35.38
N LEU A 46 -6.91 -4.91 -34.45
CA LEU A 46 -5.57 -5.47 -34.23
C LEU A 46 -5.65 -6.99 -34.15
N THR A 47 -4.94 -7.65 -35.05
CA THR A 47 -4.83 -9.12 -35.05
C THR A 47 -3.56 -9.55 -34.32
N VAL A 48 -3.73 -10.24 -33.21
CA VAL A 48 -2.64 -10.73 -32.35
C VAL A 48 -2.88 -12.17 -31.92
N PRO A 49 -1.84 -12.95 -31.59
CA PRO A 49 -2.04 -14.27 -31.02
C PRO A 49 -2.81 -14.23 -29.69
N LEU A 50 -3.73 -15.17 -29.48
CA LEU A 50 -4.58 -15.21 -28.27
C LEU A 50 -3.77 -15.23 -26.97
N TYR A 51 -2.65 -15.97 -26.94
CA TYR A 51 -1.81 -16.03 -25.74
C TYR A 51 -1.31 -14.65 -25.31
N MET A 52 -0.99 -13.76 -26.26
CA MET A 52 -0.50 -12.42 -25.96
C MET A 52 -1.58 -11.59 -25.25
N VAL A 53 -2.83 -11.74 -25.67
CA VAL A 53 -4.00 -11.09 -25.04
C VAL A 53 -4.19 -11.58 -23.61
N ILE A 54 -4.11 -12.89 -23.39
CA ILE A 54 -4.25 -13.50 -22.05
C ILE A 54 -3.15 -13.02 -21.11
N PHE A 55 -1.88 -13.03 -21.54
CA PHE A 55 -0.79 -12.54 -20.69
C PHE A 55 -0.91 -11.04 -20.40
N ALA A 56 -1.25 -10.24 -21.42
CA ALA A 56 -1.44 -8.80 -21.25
C ALA A 56 -2.58 -8.50 -20.29
N SER A 57 -3.69 -9.23 -20.34
CA SER A 57 -4.83 -9.04 -19.42
C SER A 57 -4.49 -9.41 -17.99
N ILE A 58 -3.71 -10.48 -17.77
CA ILE A 58 -3.21 -10.85 -16.44
C ILE A 58 -2.32 -9.74 -15.87
N ILE A 59 -1.36 -9.23 -16.67
CA ILE A 59 -0.47 -8.15 -16.25
C ILE A 59 -1.27 -6.88 -15.95
N ALA A 60 -2.18 -6.49 -16.84
CA ALA A 60 -3.04 -5.33 -16.65
C ALA A 60 -3.91 -5.47 -15.39
N GLY A 61 -4.51 -6.64 -15.17
CA GLY A 61 -5.28 -6.95 -13.96
C GLY A 61 -4.44 -6.85 -12.69
N LEU A 62 -3.20 -7.35 -12.71
CA LEU A 62 -2.28 -7.22 -11.59
C LEU A 62 -1.89 -5.76 -11.33
N MET A 63 -1.62 -4.99 -12.38
CA MET A 63 -1.34 -3.55 -12.24
C MET A 63 -2.53 -2.80 -11.65
N ILE A 64 -3.75 -3.07 -12.14
CA ILE A 64 -4.97 -2.47 -11.60
C ILE A 64 -5.16 -2.86 -10.13
N GLY A 65 -4.99 -4.15 -9.80
CA GLY A 65 -5.05 -4.63 -8.42
C GLY A 65 -4.00 -3.98 -7.52
N PHE A 66 -2.78 -3.79 -8.02
CA PHE A 66 -1.71 -3.11 -7.30
C PHE A 66 -2.02 -1.62 -7.08
N VAL A 67 -2.51 -0.91 -8.11
CA VAL A 67 -2.93 0.50 -7.99
C VAL A 67 -4.09 0.63 -6.99
N TRP A 68 -5.05 -0.30 -7.03
CA TRP A 68 -6.17 -0.32 -6.09
C TRP A 68 -5.69 -0.53 -4.65
N GLU A 69 -4.84 -1.53 -4.44
CA GLU A 69 -4.26 -1.82 -3.12
C GLU A 69 -3.42 -0.64 -2.63
N TRP A 70 -2.67 0.02 -3.51
CA TRP A 70 -1.89 1.22 -3.21
C TRP A 70 -2.78 2.39 -2.77
N PHE A 71 -3.88 2.67 -3.48
CA PHE A 71 -4.87 3.67 -3.08
C PHE A 71 -5.50 3.34 -1.73
N ARG A 72 -5.76 2.05 -1.47
CA ARG A 72 -6.31 1.56 -0.19
C ARG A 72 -5.32 1.75 0.97
N GLU A 73 -4.06 1.35 0.77
CA GLU A 73 -2.96 1.42 1.74
C GLU A 73 -2.58 2.88 2.09
N HIS A 74 -2.71 3.81 1.14
CA HIS A 74 -2.42 5.23 1.35
C HIS A 74 -3.26 5.86 2.47
N LYS A 75 -4.49 5.39 2.67
CA LYS A 75 -5.38 5.89 3.72
C LYS A 75 -4.88 5.55 5.14
N HIS A 76 -4.13 4.46 5.29
CA HIS A 76 -3.56 4.05 6.58
C HIS A 76 -2.23 4.75 6.91
N ARG A 77 -1.42 5.10 5.90
CA ARG A 77 -0.18 5.85 6.12
C ARG A 77 -0.41 7.29 6.63
N ALA A 78 -1.50 7.92 6.20
CA ALA A 78 -1.89 9.25 6.70
C ALA A 78 -2.30 9.22 8.18
N THR A 79 -3.02 8.19 8.60
CA THR A 79 -3.50 8.05 9.99
C THR A 79 -2.38 7.65 10.95
N ALA A 80 -1.47 6.77 10.54
CA ALA A 80 -0.29 6.42 11.36
C ALA A 80 0.61 7.64 11.62
N THR A 81 0.81 8.49 10.62
CA THR A 81 1.62 9.71 10.77
C THR A 81 0.95 10.76 11.65
N ALA A 82 -0.38 10.93 11.52
CA ALA A 82 -1.15 11.84 12.37
C ALA A 82 -1.12 11.40 13.84
N ARG A 83 -1.38 10.10 14.10
CA ARG A 83 -1.34 9.51 15.44
C ARG A 83 0.05 9.61 16.07
N ALA A 84 1.12 9.37 15.31
CA ALA A 84 2.50 9.50 15.82
C ALA A 84 2.83 10.94 16.24
N ARG A 85 2.32 11.95 15.53
CA ARG A 85 2.48 13.37 15.91
C ARG A 85 1.70 13.70 17.18
N GLU A 86 0.50 13.16 17.32
CA GLU A 86 -0.36 13.37 18.48
C GLU A 86 0.22 12.73 19.75
N VAL A 87 0.72 11.49 19.66
CA VAL A 87 1.45 10.83 20.76
C VAL A 87 2.66 11.65 21.21
N LYS A 88 3.48 12.12 20.26
CA LYS A 88 4.66 12.93 20.57
C LYS A 88 4.32 14.29 21.21
N ARG A 89 3.14 14.85 20.89
CA ARG A 89 2.63 16.06 21.53
C ARG A 89 2.21 15.77 22.97
N LEU A 90 1.43 14.71 23.18
CA LEU A 90 0.97 14.29 24.50
C LEU A 90 2.13 13.93 25.43
N GLU A 91 3.16 13.26 24.93
CA GLU A 91 4.40 12.98 25.69
C GLU A 91 5.09 14.26 26.16
N ARG A 92 5.17 15.29 25.30
CA ARG A 92 5.76 16.59 25.67
C ARG A 92 4.91 17.34 26.69
N GLU A 93 3.59 17.29 26.54
CA GLU A 93 2.66 17.89 27.51
C GLU A 93 2.78 17.17 28.87
N LEU A 94 2.84 15.84 28.90
CA LEU A 94 3.10 15.07 30.12
C LEU A 94 4.45 15.38 30.76
N ASP A 95 5.52 15.51 29.96
CA ASP A 95 6.85 15.87 30.46
C ASP A 95 6.86 17.28 31.05
N SER A 96 6.18 18.24 30.41
CA SER A 96 6.06 19.60 30.94
C SER A 96 5.26 19.64 32.24
N LEU A 97 4.16 18.89 32.34
CA LEU A 97 3.35 18.78 33.55
C LEU A 97 4.09 18.06 34.69
N ARG A 98 4.88 17.03 34.38
CA ARG A 98 5.74 16.35 35.36
C ARG A 98 6.83 17.29 35.89
N ARG A 99 7.47 18.07 35.01
CA ARG A 99 8.47 19.08 35.40
C ARG A 99 7.86 20.18 36.26
N ALA A 100 6.68 20.68 35.90
CA ALA A 100 5.95 21.68 36.69
C ALA A 100 5.50 21.13 38.06
N ASN A 101 5.20 19.84 38.19
CA ASN A 101 4.83 19.19 39.46
C ASN A 101 6.03 18.75 40.32
N LEU A 102 7.27 18.92 39.86
CA LEU A 102 8.47 18.63 40.67
C LEU A 102 8.85 19.81 41.60
N GLU A 103 8.59 21.06 41.20
CA GLU A 103 8.85 22.24 42.06
C GLU A 103 8.08 22.29 43.39
N PRO A 104 6.79 21.88 43.49
CA PRO A 104 6.05 21.95 44.74
C PRO A 104 6.58 21.02 45.83
N LYS A 105 7.26 19.92 45.44
CA LYS A 105 7.79 18.94 46.40
C LYS A 105 9.06 19.44 47.08
N ASP A 106 9.92 20.11 46.33
CA ASP A 106 11.18 20.65 46.84
C ASP A 106 10.93 21.84 47.79
N GLU A 107 9.89 22.64 47.55
CA GLU A 107 9.50 23.74 48.43
C GLU A 107 8.97 23.26 49.78
N VAL A 108 8.22 22.14 49.80
CA VAL A 108 7.73 21.51 51.04
C VAL A 108 8.87 20.83 51.81
N LEU A 109 9.82 20.18 51.13
CA LEU A 109 11.02 19.63 51.78
C LEU A 109 11.91 20.75 52.38
N ALA A 110 12.06 21.87 51.68
CA ALA A 110 12.81 23.03 52.16
C ALA A 110 12.15 23.72 53.37
N LEU A 111 10.82 23.66 53.48
CA LEU A 111 10.07 24.15 54.65
C LEU A 111 10.21 23.22 55.87
N LEU A 112 10.39 21.91 55.65
CA LEU A 112 10.59 20.91 56.72
C LEU A 112 12.04 20.86 57.24
N ASP A 113 13.03 21.12 56.38
CA ASP A 113 14.45 21.14 56.75
C ASP A 113 14.90 22.42 57.47
N ARG A 114 14.02 23.42 57.62
CA ARG A 114 14.33 24.60 58.45
C ARG A 114 14.28 24.19 59.92
N PRO A 115 15.41 24.18 60.66
CA PRO A 115 15.36 23.98 62.09
C PRO A 115 14.60 25.16 62.70
N ALA A 116 13.55 24.85 63.47
CA ALA A 116 12.78 25.85 64.21
C ALA A 116 13.78 26.68 65.04
N LYS A 117 13.96 27.95 64.65
CA LYS A 117 14.71 28.91 65.45
C LYS A 117 13.94 29.09 66.76
N ALA A 118 14.44 28.42 67.81
CA ALA A 118 14.09 28.70 69.19
C ALA A 118 14.47 30.16 69.48
N GLY A 119 13.49 30.91 69.99
CA GLY A 119 13.69 32.25 70.54
C GLY A 119 14.37 32.23 71.90
#